data_AF-A0A2N9NZW5-F1
#
_entry.id   AF-A0A2N9NZW5-F1
#
_cell.length_a   1.000
_cell.length_b   1.000
_cell.length_c   1.000
_cell.angle_alpha   90.00
_cell.angle_beta   90.00
_cell.angle_gamma   90.00
#
_symmetry.space_group_name_H-M   'P 1'
#
loop_
_entity.id
_entity.type
_entity.pdbx_description
1 polymer ?
#
loop_
_entity_poly.entity_id
_entity_poly.type
_entity_poly.pdbx_seq_one_letter_code
_entity_poly.pdbx_strand_id
1 'polypeptide(L)'
;MLVGSSALGEFPGGHAGKRQQAARTPNASRGIGMGGGSGLDGPDSSSQFAACPNEKSGSGFSLVEILVVMALLTFIIIGLLLMFSQTQRAFKMSMTQTDMLETGRSFTDIMARQLGQMTPCGANSNVNFYVAYDDSFSLIQPLPGTTVPRTNVVDQVFFLNYSPRTVTNEWTGIGYVVVPDTNGSIPNPPNPGVGTLYQFTASASAYQAGLLYTQFNSTISSATVNSNWHRIADGIVHLRVRAFATNGYPIYGTNPYPMNVWFRTNGLNNASWGVLNLPNTVVLPDTTAPDDMRWYFFHSNAVPASVELELGVLESQALERFNALPPSPTGALQRQFLSNYVAQVHLFHQRIPIRAVDPTVY
;
A
#
# COMPACT_ATOMS: atom_id res chain seq x y z
N MET A 1 43.94 20.06 24.52
CA MET A 1 44.73 18.81 24.64
C MET A 1 44.18 17.84 23.61
N LEU A 2 44.76 17.80 22.40
CA LEU A 2 45.77 16.81 21.94
C LEU A 2 45.16 15.40 21.91
N VAL A 3 44.66 14.88 20.77
CA VAL A 3 45.31 14.34 19.55
C VAL A 3 46.07 13.01 19.79
N GLY A 4 45.72 12.01 18.96
CA GLY A 4 46.44 10.76 18.67
C GLY A 4 45.43 9.70 18.21
N SER A 5 45.21 9.36 16.93
CA SER A 5 46.07 8.99 15.77
C SER A 5 46.80 7.65 15.90
N SER A 6 46.60 6.85 14.85
CA SER A 6 47.45 5.75 14.31
C SER A 6 47.19 4.34 14.89
N ALA A 7 47.22 3.23 14.15
CA ALA A 7 47.32 2.92 12.72
C ALA A 7 47.19 1.38 12.52
N LEU A 8 46.72 0.97 11.34
CA LEU A 8 47.13 -0.17 10.48
C LEU A 8 47.61 -1.52 11.09
N GLY A 9 47.04 -2.61 10.54
CA GLY A 9 47.62 -3.96 10.51
C GLY A 9 46.87 -4.88 9.54
N GLU A 10 47.56 -5.30 8.48
CA GLU A 10 47.09 -6.04 7.29
C GLU A 10 46.85 -7.56 7.49
N PHE A 11 46.20 -8.12 6.46
CA PHE A 11 45.89 -9.53 6.12
C PHE A 11 47.13 -10.46 5.97
N PRO A 12 46.95 -11.80 5.84
CA PRO A 12 46.80 -12.39 4.49
C PRO A 12 45.94 -13.69 4.36
N GLY A 13 45.33 -13.86 3.17
CA GLY A 13 45.45 -15.13 2.41
C GLY A 13 44.21 -16.04 2.24
N GLY A 14 43.83 -16.33 0.98
CA GLY A 14 43.16 -17.60 0.64
C GLY A 14 42.21 -17.66 -0.57
N HIS A 15 42.78 -17.75 -1.79
CA HIS A 15 42.32 -18.45 -3.03
C HIS A 15 40.82 -18.57 -3.41
N ALA A 16 40.38 -18.03 -4.54
CA ALA A 16 40.56 -18.42 -5.96
C ALA A 16 39.52 -19.44 -6.48
N GLY A 17 38.73 -19.00 -7.47
CA GLY A 17 37.78 -19.86 -8.19
C GLY A 17 37.11 -19.13 -9.37
N LYS A 18 37.88 -18.90 -10.45
CA LYS A 18 37.34 -18.50 -11.76
C LYS A 18 36.60 -19.69 -12.38
N ARG A 19 35.39 -19.48 -12.91
CA ARG A 19 34.82 -20.32 -13.98
C ARG A 19 34.30 -19.44 -15.11
N GLN A 20 34.92 -19.61 -16.28
CA GLN A 20 34.52 -19.09 -17.57
C GLN A 20 33.56 -20.07 -18.27
N GLN A 21 32.65 -19.48 -19.05
CA GLN A 21 32.16 -19.88 -20.38
C GLN A 21 31.62 -21.30 -20.63
N ALA A 22 30.46 -21.41 -21.27
CA ALA A 22 30.39 -21.86 -22.67
C ALA A 22 28.96 -21.83 -23.24
N ALA A 23 28.88 -21.38 -24.49
CA ALA A 23 27.74 -21.35 -25.37
C ALA A 23 27.22 -22.76 -25.73
N ARG A 24 25.93 -22.86 -26.05
CA ARG A 24 25.26 -24.08 -26.49
C ARG A 24 24.78 -23.90 -27.94
N THR A 25 25.46 -24.57 -28.87
CA THR A 25 24.97 -24.87 -30.22
C THR A 25 24.40 -26.29 -30.24
N PRO A 26 23.39 -26.60 -31.09
CA PRO A 26 23.01 -27.98 -31.36
C PRO A 26 23.42 -28.39 -32.79
N ASN A 27 24.05 -29.54 -32.93
CA ASN A 27 24.14 -30.21 -34.23
C ASN A 27 24.12 -31.76 -34.10
N ALA A 28 23.37 -32.35 -35.02
CA ALA A 28 23.49 -33.69 -35.64
C ALA A 28 23.22 -35.01 -34.87
N SER A 29 22.28 -35.79 -35.42
CA SER A 29 22.37 -37.22 -35.86
C SER A 29 20.93 -37.77 -35.98
N ARG A 30 20.39 -38.33 -37.09
CA ARG A 30 20.80 -39.29 -38.14
C ARG A 30 20.82 -40.77 -37.67
N GLY A 31 19.80 -41.52 -38.12
CA GLY A 31 19.70 -42.99 -38.18
C GLY A 31 18.32 -43.33 -38.77
N ILE A 32 18.15 -43.75 -40.04
CA ILE A 32 18.46 -45.04 -40.68
C ILE A 32 17.90 -46.24 -39.91
N GLY A 33 16.80 -46.80 -40.43
CA GLY A 33 16.23 -48.09 -40.06
C GLY A 33 15.54 -48.72 -41.28
N MET A 34 16.04 -49.89 -41.69
CA MET A 34 15.59 -50.73 -42.80
C MET A 34 14.36 -51.59 -42.46
N GLY A 35 13.66 -52.04 -43.51
CA GLY A 35 12.74 -53.19 -43.54
C GLY A 35 11.65 -52.95 -44.59
N GLY A 36 11.43 -53.73 -45.65
CA GLY A 36 11.80 -55.11 -45.97
C GLY A 36 10.52 -55.96 -46.09
N GLY A 37 10.15 -56.37 -47.31
CA GLY A 37 9.06 -57.32 -47.60
C GLY A 37 8.29 -56.97 -48.89
N SER A 38 8.69 -57.52 -50.06
CA SER A 38 8.04 -58.66 -50.76
C SER A 38 6.66 -58.29 -51.35
N GLY A 39 6.45 -58.19 -52.66
CA GLY A 39 6.84 -59.08 -53.75
C GLY A 39 5.55 -59.64 -54.37
N LEU A 40 5.41 -59.60 -55.71
CA LEU A 40 4.64 -60.53 -56.58
C LEU A 40 4.53 -59.94 -58.01
N ASP A 41 5.37 -60.51 -58.89
CA ASP A 41 5.13 -61.04 -60.24
C ASP A 41 4.38 -60.23 -61.34
N GLY A 42 5.06 -60.13 -62.50
CA GLY A 42 4.64 -59.52 -63.78
C GLY A 42 3.70 -60.40 -64.63
N PRO A 43 3.80 -60.44 -65.98
CA PRO A 43 4.37 -59.50 -66.94
C PRO A 43 3.46 -59.21 -68.17
N ASP A 44 3.92 -58.27 -69.01
CA ASP A 44 3.77 -58.16 -70.47
C ASP A 44 2.38 -58.05 -71.16
N SER A 45 2.20 -56.90 -71.86
CA SER A 45 2.26 -56.78 -73.34
C SER A 45 1.21 -55.85 -73.97
N SER A 46 1.74 -54.77 -74.56
CA SER A 46 1.43 -54.15 -75.85
C SER A 46 0.01 -53.72 -76.28
N SER A 47 0.02 -52.49 -76.84
CA SER A 47 -0.79 -51.95 -77.95
C SER A 47 -2.15 -51.32 -77.57
N GLN A 48 -2.60 -50.20 -78.14
CA GLN A 48 -2.03 -49.04 -78.82
C GLN A 48 -3.22 -48.08 -79.05
N PHE A 49 -2.97 -46.77 -78.96
CA PHE A 49 -3.77 -45.64 -79.52
C PHE A 49 -5.19 -45.34 -79.02
N ALA A 50 -5.32 -44.20 -78.31
CA ALA A 50 -6.32 -43.19 -78.62
C ALA A 50 -5.81 -41.80 -78.16
N ALA A 51 -6.02 -40.80 -79.00
CA ALA A 51 -5.41 -39.48 -78.97
C ALA A 51 -6.11 -38.46 -78.04
N CYS A 52 -5.28 -37.59 -77.44
CA CYS A 52 -5.50 -36.18 -77.04
C CYS A 52 -6.64 -35.81 -76.07
N PRO A 53 -6.58 -34.60 -75.47
CA PRO A 53 -5.44 -33.94 -74.82
C PRO A 53 -5.83 -33.49 -73.40
N ASN A 54 -4.90 -33.45 -72.47
CA ASN A 54 -4.92 -32.40 -71.45
C ASN A 54 -3.55 -32.36 -70.81
N GLU A 55 -2.67 -31.50 -71.34
CA GLU A 55 -1.80 -30.77 -70.44
C GLU A 55 -2.75 -30.14 -69.42
N LYS A 56 -2.82 -30.71 -68.23
CA LYS A 56 -3.35 -30.00 -67.07
C LYS A 56 -2.44 -28.80 -66.93
N SER A 57 -2.82 -27.72 -67.60
CA SER A 57 -2.26 -26.39 -67.43
C SER A 57 -2.26 -26.19 -65.93
N GLY A 58 -1.08 -26.31 -65.31
CA GLY A 58 -0.91 -26.02 -63.91
C GLY A 58 -1.41 -24.60 -63.76
N SER A 59 -2.56 -24.43 -63.11
CA SER A 59 -3.17 -23.13 -62.92
C SER A 59 -2.20 -22.33 -62.07
N GLY A 60 -1.37 -21.51 -62.72
CA GLY A 60 -0.60 -20.49 -62.03
C GLY A 60 -1.59 -19.56 -61.35
N PHE A 61 -1.44 -19.38 -60.04
CA PHE A 61 -2.25 -18.43 -59.27
C PHE A 61 -2.23 -17.07 -59.96
N SER A 62 -3.41 -16.48 -60.16
CA SER A 62 -3.53 -15.17 -60.78
C SER A 62 -2.87 -14.11 -59.89
N LEU A 63 -2.23 -13.12 -60.50
CA LEU A 63 -1.59 -11.99 -59.79
C LEU A 63 -2.61 -11.24 -58.92
N VAL A 64 -3.86 -11.18 -59.37
CA VAL A 64 -4.99 -10.61 -58.61
C VAL A 64 -5.33 -11.48 -57.39
N GLU A 65 -5.29 -12.80 -57.52
CA GLU A 65 -5.59 -13.75 -56.44
C GLU A 65 -4.55 -13.65 -55.32
N ILE A 66 -3.26 -13.54 -55.67
CA ILE A 66 -2.18 -13.33 -54.69
C ILE A 66 -2.29 -11.95 -54.04
N LEU A 67 -2.65 -10.89 -54.78
CA LEU A 67 -2.88 -9.56 -54.22
C LEU A 67 -4.02 -9.52 -53.21
N VAL A 68 -5.13 -10.21 -53.50
CA VAL A 68 -6.27 -10.32 -52.58
C VAL A 68 -5.89 -11.11 -51.33
N VAL A 69 -5.17 -12.22 -51.48
CA VAL A 69 -4.71 -13.02 -50.33
C VAL A 69 -3.78 -12.20 -49.43
N MET A 70 -2.83 -11.46 -50.00
CA MET A 70 -1.92 -10.60 -49.22
C MET A 70 -2.68 -9.47 -48.51
N ALA A 71 -3.67 -8.86 -49.15
CA ALA A 71 -4.52 -7.85 -48.52
C ALA A 71 -5.37 -8.42 -47.37
N LEU A 72 -5.94 -9.62 -47.55
CA LEU A 72 -6.74 -10.27 -46.51
C LEU A 72 -5.89 -10.75 -45.34
N LEU A 73 -4.72 -11.36 -45.60
CA LEU A 73 -3.79 -11.79 -44.55
C LEU A 73 -3.29 -10.61 -43.73
N THR A 74 -2.91 -9.50 -44.36
CA THR A 74 -2.47 -8.30 -43.64
C THR A 74 -3.58 -7.72 -42.77
N PHE A 75 -4.81 -7.63 -43.28
CA PHE A 75 -5.96 -7.16 -42.50
C PHE A 75 -6.23 -8.04 -41.28
N ILE A 76 -6.21 -9.37 -41.42
CA ILE A 76 -6.42 -10.31 -40.32
C ILE A 76 -5.30 -10.20 -39.29
N ILE A 77 -4.03 -10.12 -39.72
CA ILE A 77 -2.88 -9.99 -38.80
C ILE A 77 -2.98 -8.70 -38.00
N ILE A 78 -3.35 -7.58 -38.63
CA ILE A 78 -3.56 -6.30 -37.94
C ILE A 78 -4.70 -6.44 -36.92
N GLY A 79 -5.83 -7.05 -37.30
CA GLY A 79 -6.96 -7.28 -36.39
C GLY A 79 -6.59 -8.13 -35.17
N LEU A 80 -5.86 -9.24 -35.39
CA LEU A 80 -5.38 -10.11 -34.31
C LEU A 80 -4.33 -9.42 -33.43
N LEU A 81 -3.43 -8.63 -34.01
CA LEU A 81 -2.42 -7.87 -33.25
C LEU A 81 -3.08 -6.81 -32.36
N LEU A 82 -4.13 -6.13 -32.86
CA LEU A 82 -4.91 -5.19 -32.06
C LEU A 82 -5.60 -5.91 -30.88
N MET A 83 -6.31 -7.02 -31.12
CA MET A 83 -6.97 -7.79 -30.06
C MET A 83 -5.97 -8.37 -29.04
N PHE A 84 -4.82 -8.86 -29.51
CA PHE A 84 -3.77 -9.38 -28.64
C PHE A 84 -3.17 -8.27 -27.77
N SER A 85 -2.89 -7.09 -28.34
CA SER A 85 -2.38 -5.95 -27.57
C SER A 85 -3.39 -5.47 -26.52
N GLN A 86 -4.69 -5.48 -26.84
CA GLN A 86 -5.76 -5.12 -25.91
C GLN A 86 -5.85 -6.11 -24.75
N THR A 87 -5.84 -7.41 -25.03
CA THR A 87 -5.89 -8.46 -24.00
C THR A 87 -4.64 -8.47 -23.12
N GLN A 88 -3.45 -8.26 -23.69
CA GLN A 88 -2.21 -8.09 -22.92
C GLN A 88 -2.26 -6.88 -22.00
N ARG A 89 -2.76 -5.74 -22.50
CA ARG A 89 -2.89 -4.52 -21.70
C ARG A 89 -3.87 -4.73 -20.55
N ALA A 90 -5.03 -5.33 -20.83
CA ALA A 90 -6.02 -5.66 -19.81
C ALA A 90 -5.44 -6.57 -18.74
N PHE A 91 -4.72 -7.63 -19.13
CA PHE A 91 -4.09 -8.57 -18.19
C PHE A 91 -3.05 -7.88 -17.29
N LYS A 92 -2.18 -7.03 -17.86
CA LYS A 92 -1.20 -6.27 -17.08
C LYS A 92 -1.87 -5.36 -16.05
N MET A 93 -2.95 -4.67 -16.44
CA MET A 93 -3.70 -3.80 -15.51
C MET A 93 -4.34 -4.61 -14.37
N SER A 94 -4.90 -5.78 -14.67
CA SER A 94 -5.47 -6.67 -13.64
C SER A 94 -4.42 -7.20 -12.66
N MET A 95 -3.22 -7.56 -13.14
CA MET A 95 -2.13 -8.01 -12.28
C MET A 95 -1.69 -6.89 -11.32
N THR A 96 -1.42 -5.68 -11.84
CA THR A 96 -0.99 -4.55 -11.01
C THR A 96 -2.04 -4.14 -9.97
N GLN A 97 -3.32 -4.25 -10.30
CA GLN A 97 -4.39 -3.98 -9.36
C GLN A 97 -4.43 -5.03 -8.23
N THR A 98 -4.18 -6.30 -8.55
CA THR A 98 -4.16 -7.39 -7.56
C THR A 98 -3.00 -7.22 -6.58
N ASP A 99 -1.80 -6.92 -7.09
CA ASP A 99 -0.60 -6.71 -6.26
C ASP A 99 -0.80 -5.56 -5.25
N MET A 100 -1.48 -4.48 -5.67
CA MET A 100 -1.79 -3.35 -4.80
C MET A 100 -2.84 -3.67 -3.74
N LEU A 101 -3.90 -4.39 -4.12
CA LEU A 101 -4.92 -4.81 -3.18
C LEU A 101 -4.36 -5.81 -2.15
N GLU A 102 -3.47 -6.70 -2.57
CA GLU A 102 -2.77 -7.63 -1.69
C GLU A 102 -1.86 -6.88 -0.71
N THR A 103 -1.09 -5.91 -1.21
CA THR A 103 -0.21 -5.08 -0.36
C THR A 103 -1.02 -4.23 0.63
N GLY A 104 -2.09 -3.57 0.17
CA GLY A 104 -2.97 -2.77 1.02
C GLY A 104 -3.62 -3.60 2.12
N ARG A 105 -4.15 -4.78 1.77
CA ARG A 105 -4.72 -5.72 2.74
C ARG A 105 -3.70 -6.24 3.74
N SER A 106 -2.50 -6.60 3.29
CA SER A 106 -1.40 -7.07 4.14
C SER A 106 -1.02 -6.01 5.19
N PHE A 107 -0.86 -4.76 4.76
CA PHE A 107 -0.58 -3.66 5.67
C PHE A 107 -1.73 -3.41 6.66
N THR A 108 -2.98 -3.37 6.20
CA THR A 108 -4.14 -3.21 7.08
C THR A 108 -4.20 -4.33 8.12
N ASP A 109 -3.91 -5.57 7.74
CA ASP A 109 -3.86 -6.71 8.68
C ASP A 109 -2.72 -6.58 9.71
N ILE A 110 -1.54 -6.15 9.28
CA ILE A 110 -0.41 -5.88 10.19
C ILE A 110 -0.79 -4.79 11.20
N MET A 111 -1.32 -3.66 10.72
CA MET A 111 -1.72 -2.54 11.60
C MET A 111 -2.87 -2.95 12.52
N ALA A 112 -3.86 -3.67 12.01
CA ALA A 112 -4.97 -4.21 12.79
C ALA A 112 -4.49 -5.15 13.89
N ARG A 113 -3.54 -6.04 13.59
CA ARG A 113 -2.95 -6.94 14.58
C ARG A 113 -2.19 -6.18 15.65
N GLN A 114 -1.39 -5.18 15.27
CA GLN A 114 -0.60 -4.40 16.22
C GLN A 114 -1.50 -3.53 17.11
N LEU A 115 -2.50 -2.85 16.53
CA LEU A 115 -3.51 -2.10 17.29
C LEU A 115 -4.28 -3.02 18.24
N GLY A 116 -4.72 -4.19 17.80
CA GLY A 116 -5.44 -5.16 18.64
C GLY A 116 -4.62 -5.72 19.81
N GLN A 117 -3.29 -5.57 19.78
CA GLN A 117 -2.35 -5.95 20.84
C GLN A 117 -1.97 -4.78 21.77
N MET A 118 -2.54 -3.61 21.55
CA MET A 118 -2.34 -2.43 22.39
C MET A 118 -2.64 -2.76 23.86
N THR A 119 -1.75 -2.33 24.74
CA THR A 119 -1.81 -2.61 26.17
C THR A 119 -1.55 -1.34 26.97
N PRO A 120 -2.37 -1.03 28.00
CA PRO A 120 -2.09 0.10 28.88
C PRO A 120 -0.87 -0.17 29.77
N CYS A 121 0.01 0.82 29.94
CA CYS A 121 1.19 0.68 30.79
C CYS A 121 0.93 0.83 32.30
N GLY A 122 -0.22 1.37 32.69
CA GLY A 122 -0.61 1.60 34.08
C GLY A 122 0.11 2.77 34.76
N ALA A 123 1.30 3.14 34.29
CA ALA A 123 2.09 4.23 34.85
C ALA A 123 1.42 5.59 34.69
N ASN A 124 1.46 6.41 35.74
CA ASN A 124 0.79 7.71 35.75
C ASN A 124 1.31 8.63 34.63
N SER A 125 0.40 9.31 33.93
CA SER A 125 0.68 10.25 32.83
C SER A 125 1.44 9.68 31.61
N ASN A 126 1.69 8.37 31.54
CA ASN A 126 2.29 7.77 30.35
C ASN A 126 1.24 7.58 29.27
N VAL A 127 1.58 7.96 28.03
CA VAL A 127 0.69 7.83 26.85
C VAL A 127 0.66 6.39 26.37
N ASN A 128 -0.52 5.77 26.42
CA ASN A 128 -0.77 4.42 25.88
C ASN A 128 -1.26 4.45 24.45
N PHE A 129 -2.07 5.45 24.12
CA PHE A 129 -2.64 5.66 22.80
C PHE A 129 -2.72 7.14 22.49
N TYR A 130 -2.38 7.50 21.28
CA TYR A 130 -2.45 8.86 20.76
C TYR A 130 -2.88 8.83 19.31
N VAL A 131 -3.77 9.75 18.98
CA VAL A 131 -4.13 10.06 17.60
C VAL A 131 -4.18 11.57 17.46
N ALA A 132 -3.62 12.08 16.37
CA ALA A 132 -3.76 13.48 15.99
C ALA A 132 -4.02 13.62 14.50
N TYR A 133 -4.94 14.51 14.17
CA TYR A 133 -5.19 14.92 12.81
C TYR A 133 -4.00 15.72 12.28
N ASP A 134 -3.55 15.40 11.06
CA ASP A 134 -2.55 16.19 10.32
C ASP A 134 -3.24 17.09 9.29
N ASP A 135 -3.34 18.38 9.61
CA ASP A 135 -3.96 19.41 8.77
C ASP A 135 -3.14 19.71 7.50
N SER A 136 -1.89 19.25 7.43
CA SER A 136 -1.04 19.39 6.26
C SER A 136 -1.49 18.51 5.08
N PHE A 137 -2.32 17.49 5.33
CA PHE A 137 -2.63 16.41 4.38
C PHE A 137 -4.10 16.34 3.92
N SER A 138 -4.91 17.33 4.25
CA SER A 138 -6.33 17.31 3.86
C SER A 138 -6.50 17.42 2.33
N LEU A 139 -7.21 16.46 1.73
CA LEU A 139 -7.55 16.44 0.31
C LEU A 139 -9.07 16.40 0.13
N ILE A 140 -9.62 17.43 -0.50
CA ILE A 140 -11.05 17.51 -0.82
C ILE A 140 -11.28 16.87 -2.20
N GLN A 141 -12.14 15.85 -2.24
CA GLN A 141 -12.47 15.07 -3.42
C GLN A 141 -13.99 15.13 -3.70
N PRO A 142 -14.42 15.67 -4.85
CA PRO A 142 -15.83 15.61 -5.24
C PRO A 142 -16.23 14.16 -5.54
N LEU A 143 -17.34 13.71 -4.95
CA LEU A 143 -17.91 12.40 -5.23
C LEU A 143 -18.86 12.50 -6.45
N PRO A 144 -18.74 11.62 -7.45
CA PRO A 144 -19.69 11.59 -8.56
C PRO A 144 -21.13 11.41 -8.05
N GLY A 145 -22.04 12.26 -8.52
CA GLY A 145 -23.46 12.18 -8.15
C GLY A 145 -23.86 12.92 -6.86
N THR A 146 -22.96 13.65 -6.21
CA THR A 146 -23.30 14.54 -5.09
C THR A 146 -22.60 15.89 -5.24
N THR A 147 -23.20 16.94 -4.67
CA THR A 147 -22.60 18.28 -4.57
C THR A 147 -21.77 18.46 -3.30
N VAL A 148 -21.83 17.50 -2.37
CA VAL A 148 -21.07 17.52 -1.11
C VAL A 148 -19.76 16.75 -1.32
N PRO A 149 -18.60 17.40 -1.23
CA PRO A 149 -17.32 16.73 -1.42
C PRO A 149 -16.96 15.85 -0.21
N ARG A 150 -16.18 14.80 -0.45
CA ARG A 150 -15.48 14.03 0.59
C ARG A 150 -14.21 14.75 0.98
N THR A 151 -13.87 14.72 2.26
CA THR A 151 -12.55 15.13 2.74
C THR A 151 -11.76 13.89 3.13
N ASN A 152 -10.62 13.67 2.48
CA ASN A 152 -9.64 12.70 2.96
C ASN A 152 -8.76 13.37 4.00
N VAL A 153 -8.71 12.75 5.16
CA VAL A 153 -7.86 13.15 6.29
C VAL A 153 -6.75 12.14 6.51
N VAL A 154 -5.69 12.58 7.16
CA VAL A 154 -4.56 11.75 7.54
C VAL A 154 -4.32 11.95 9.03
N ASP A 155 -4.33 10.86 9.78
CA ASP A 155 -4.05 10.83 11.20
C ASP A 155 -2.63 10.31 11.46
N GLN A 156 -2.00 10.89 12.47
CA GLN A 156 -0.80 10.38 13.11
C GLN A 156 -1.21 9.54 14.31
N VAL A 157 -0.67 8.34 14.43
CA VAL A 157 -1.11 7.36 15.43
C VAL A 157 0.07 6.85 16.22
N PHE A 158 -0.07 6.69 17.53
CA PHE A 158 0.93 6.04 18.38
C PHE A 158 0.25 5.17 19.43
N PHE A 159 0.84 4.02 19.73
CA PHE A 159 0.37 3.13 20.78
C PHE A 159 1.49 2.29 21.40
N LEU A 160 1.21 1.79 22.61
CA LEU A 160 2.09 0.90 23.34
C LEU A 160 1.62 -0.55 23.25
N ASN A 161 2.59 -1.44 23.03
CA ASN A 161 2.45 -2.87 23.16
C ASN A 161 3.36 -3.38 24.28
N TYR A 162 2.86 -4.37 25.03
CA TYR A 162 3.60 -5.02 26.08
C TYR A 162 4.15 -6.37 25.62
N SER A 163 5.45 -6.59 25.82
CA SER A 163 6.11 -7.87 25.55
C SER A 163 6.73 -8.42 26.85
N PRO A 164 6.12 -9.43 27.49
CA PRO A 164 6.65 -10.03 28.71
C PRO A 164 7.86 -10.95 28.45
N ARG A 165 8.41 -10.98 27.23
CA ARG A 165 9.42 -11.97 26.82
C ARG A 165 10.83 -11.70 27.34
N THR A 166 11.06 -10.57 28.00
CA THR A 166 12.38 -10.19 28.53
C THR A 166 12.35 -10.05 30.03
N VAL A 167 13.50 -10.28 30.66
CA VAL A 167 13.69 -10.19 32.12
C VAL A 167 13.35 -8.79 32.67
N THR A 168 13.37 -7.76 31.81
CA THR A 168 13.18 -6.35 32.15
C THR A 168 11.77 -5.81 31.87
N ASN A 169 10.81 -6.65 31.43
CA ASN A 169 9.47 -6.22 31.01
C ASN A 169 9.54 -5.13 29.93
N GLU A 170 9.70 -5.53 28.67
CA GLU A 170 9.88 -4.62 27.55
C GLU A 170 8.55 -4.08 27.01
N TRP A 171 8.53 -2.77 26.82
CA TRP A 171 7.47 -2.02 26.17
C TRP A 171 7.93 -1.61 24.79
N THR A 172 7.08 -1.82 23.78
CA THR A 172 7.34 -1.40 22.42
C THR A 172 6.34 -0.30 22.05
N GLY A 173 6.85 0.86 21.66
CA GLY A 173 6.06 1.96 21.13
C GLY A 173 6.04 1.87 19.61
N ILE A 174 4.84 1.81 19.05
CA ILE A 174 4.61 1.74 17.60
C ILE A 174 3.88 3.01 17.20
N GLY A 175 4.38 3.66 16.16
CA GLY A 175 3.74 4.85 15.60
C GLY A 175 3.59 4.75 14.09
N TYR A 176 2.55 5.37 13.54
CA TYR A 176 2.29 5.46 12.11
C TYR A 176 2.10 6.91 11.72
N VAL A 177 2.84 7.32 10.69
CA VAL A 177 2.76 8.67 10.13
C VAL A 177 2.90 8.59 8.63
N VAL A 178 2.07 9.35 7.94
CA VAL A 178 2.24 9.57 6.49
C VAL A 178 3.11 10.81 6.33
N VAL A 179 4.22 10.65 5.61
CA VAL A 179 5.14 11.74 5.27
C VAL A 179 4.84 12.20 3.84
N PRO A 180 4.80 13.51 3.56
CA PRO A 180 4.50 14.02 2.23
C PRO A 180 5.53 13.51 1.24
N ASP A 181 5.11 13.15 0.02
CA ASP A 181 6.07 13.06 -1.07
C ASP A 181 6.38 14.48 -1.57
N THR A 182 7.18 15.20 -0.81
CA THR A 182 7.70 16.51 -1.18
C THR A 182 9.12 16.33 -1.66
N ASN A 183 9.39 16.60 -2.93
CA ASN A 183 10.72 16.67 -3.52
C ASN A 183 11.57 17.77 -2.82
N GLY A 184 12.06 17.51 -1.61
CA GLY A 184 13.02 18.32 -0.88
C GLY A 184 12.57 19.73 -0.45
N SER A 185 11.29 20.07 -0.55
CA SER A 185 10.77 21.38 -0.13
C SER A 185 9.51 21.21 0.70
N ILE A 186 9.55 21.63 1.97
CA ILE A 186 8.37 21.71 2.83
C ILE A 186 7.46 22.80 2.23
N PRO A 187 6.31 22.47 1.62
CA PRO A 187 5.45 23.48 1.02
C PRO A 187 4.66 24.15 2.14
N ASN A 188 4.89 25.45 2.29
CA ASN A 188 3.90 26.34 2.85
C ASN A 188 3.36 27.21 1.70
N PRO A 189 2.16 26.97 1.14
CA PRO A 189 1.14 25.95 1.43
C PRO A 189 0.97 24.93 0.27
N PRO A 190 -0.03 24.05 0.30
CA PRO A 190 -0.12 22.78 1.00
C PRO A 190 0.44 21.59 0.20
N ASN A 191 0.82 20.55 0.95
CA ASN A 191 1.26 19.24 0.44
C ASN A 191 0.24 18.63 -0.55
N PRO A 192 0.71 17.95 -1.62
CA PRO A 192 -0.13 17.42 -2.69
C PRO A 192 -1.33 16.56 -2.27
N GLY A 193 -1.37 16.00 -1.06
CA GLY A 193 -2.48 15.16 -0.59
C GLY A 193 -2.25 13.65 -0.84
N VAL A 194 -1.00 13.28 -1.09
CA VAL A 194 -0.53 11.90 -1.14
C VAL A 194 0.82 11.82 -0.44
N GLY A 195 1.08 10.71 0.23
CA GLY A 195 2.34 10.51 0.92
C GLY A 195 2.73 9.05 1.07
N THR A 196 3.89 8.89 1.72
CA THR A 196 4.46 7.61 2.06
C THR A 196 4.19 7.33 3.54
N LEU A 197 3.65 6.16 3.85
CA LEU A 197 3.46 5.71 5.22
C LEU A 197 4.76 5.17 5.79
N TYR A 198 5.13 5.70 6.95
CA TYR A 198 6.22 5.22 7.77
C TYR A 198 5.71 4.68 9.10
N GLN A 199 6.37 3.63 9.58
CA GLN A 199 6.21 3.08 10.92
C GLN A 199 7.41 3.42 11.78
N PHE A 200 7.14 4.06 12.91
CA PHE A 200 8.05 4.20 14.02
C PHE A 200 8.00 2.95 14.89
N THR A 201 9.14 2.43 15.31
CA THR A 201 9.21 1.38 16.33
C THR A 201 10.40 1.62 17.24
N ALA A 202 10.14 1.65 18.55
CA ALA A 202 11.18 1.71 19.58
C ALA A 202 10.76 0.86 20.77
N SER A 203 11.77 0.34 21.48
CA SER A 203 11.57 -0.45 22.69
C SER A 203 12.24 0.19 23.89
N ALA A 204 11.62 0.05 25.06
CA ALA A 204 12.15 0.51 26.34
C ALA A 204 11.72 -0.41 27.48
N SER A 205 12.42 -0.33 28.61
CA SER A 205 11.97 -1.00 29.84
C SER A 205 10.70 -0.36 30.40
N ALA A 206 10.01 -1.06 31.32
CA ALA A 206 8.79 -0.55 31.97
C ALA A 206 8.94 0.85 32.61
N TYR A 207 10.11 1.16 33.19
CA TYR A 207 10.38 2.48 33.79
C TYR A 207 10.52 3.61 32.76
N GLN A 208 10.78 3.28 31.50
CA GLN A 208 11.06 4.22 30.42
C GLN A 208 9.96 4.22 29.34
N ALA A 209 8.86 3.49 29.53
CA ALA A 209 7.77 3.40 28.56
C ALA A 209 7.22 4.78 28.17
N GLY A 210 7.16 5.73 29.12
CA GLY A 210 6.72 7.11 28.86
C GLY A 210 7.61 7.88 27.88
N LEU A 211 8.88 7.50 27.74
CA LEU A 211 9.80 8.13 26.79
C LEU A 211 9.48 7.75 25.33
N LEU A 212 8.82 6.62 25.09
CA LEU A 212 8.56 6.12 23.73
C LEU A 212 7.68 7.09 22.93
N TYR A 213 6.65 7.66 23.57
CA TYR A 213 5.83 8.70 22.93
C TYR A 213 6.64 9.96 22.65
N THR A 214 7.49 10.38 23.59
CA THR A 214 8.33 11.58 23.40
C THR A 214 9.32 11.40 22.24
N GLN A 215 9.89 10.20 22.08
CA GLN A 215 10.73 9.84 20.94
C GLN A 215 9.96 9.89 19.63
N PHE A 216 8.76 9.30 19.58
CA PHE A 216 7.87 9.41 18.43
C PHE A 216 7.58 10.88 18.06
N ASN A 217 7.09 11.68 19.01
CA ASN A 217 6.70 13.06 18.77
C ASN A 217 7.88 13.96 18.33
N SER A 218 9.04 13.81 18.97
CA SER A 218 10.26 14.54 18.57
C SER A 218 10.69 14.24 17.14
N THR A 219 10.55 12.98 16.70
CA THR A 219 10.91 12.61 15.32
C THR A 219 9.94 13.16 14.28
N ILE A 220 8.65 13.24 14.58
CA ILE A 220 7.66 13.91 13.72
C ILE A 220 8.02 15.39 13.55
N SER A 221 8.26 16.08 14.67
CA SER A 221 8.56 17.52 14.67
C SER A 221 9.88 17.88 13.95
N SER A 222 10.82 16.94 13.88
CA SER A 222 12.13 17.15 13.25
C SER A 222 12.14 16.77 11.76
N ALA A 223 11.04 16.22 11.21
CA ALA A 223 10.94 15.71 9.83
C ALA A 223 12.13 14.84 9.39
N THR A 224 12.83 14.20 10.34
CA THR A 224 14.07 13.48 10.10
C THR A 224 13.77 11.99 10.12
N VAL A 225 13.95 11.32 8.98
CA VAL A 225 13.88 9.86 8.89
C VAL A 225 15.09 9.28 9.63
N ASN A 226 14.88 8.94 10.90
CA ASN A 226 15.88 8.31 11.77
C ASN A 226 15.87 6.77 11.59
N SER A 227 16.82 6.06 12.20
CA SER A 227 16.94 4.59 12.20
C SER A 227 15.69 3.83 12.67
N ASN A 228 14.79 4.50 13.39
CA ASN A 228 13.60 3.88 13.98
C ASN A 228 12.36 3.96 13.07
N TRP A 229 12.49 4.57 11.89
CA TRP A 229 11.42 4.70 10.90
C TRP A 229 11.60 3.72 9.75
N HIS A 230 10.54 2.99 9.43
CA HIS A 230 10.51 2.03 8.34
C HIS A 230 9.42 2.44 7.35
N ARG A 231 9.79 2.59 6.08
CA ARG A 231 8.84 2.83 4.99
C ARG A 231 7.99 1.58 4.79
N ILE A 232 6.66 1.73 4.75
CA ILE A 232 5.73 0.60 4.57
C ILE A 232 5.05 0.64 3.22
N ALA A 233 4.45 1.78 2.87
CA ALA A 233 3.61 1.89 1.69
C ALA A 233 3.64 3.30 1.10
N ASP A 234 3.54 3.36 -0.22
CA ASP A 234 3.47 4.61 -0.98
C ASP A 234 2.04 4.85 -1.47
N GLY A 235 1.72 6.09 -1.80
CA GLY A 235 0.43 6.42 -2.37
C GLY A 235 -0.71 6.50 -1.35
N ILE A 236 -0.41 6.76 -0.07
CA ILE A 236 -1.44 6.94 0.94
C ILE A 236 -2.07 8.32 0.80
N VAL A 237 -3.38 8.34 0.59
CA VAL A 237 -4.18 9.57 0.46
C VAL A 237 -5.13 9.77 1.64
N HIS A 238 -5.39 8.72 2.40
CA HIS A 238 -6.28 8.74 3.55
C HIS A 238 -5.79 7.76 4.61
N LEU A 239 -5.71 8.21 5.84
CA LEU A 239 -5.46 7.36 7.00
C LEU A 239 -6.26 7.93 8.15
N ARG A 240 -7.20 7.17 8.72
CA ARG A 240 -7.99 7.64 9.85
C ARG A 240 -8.09 6.57 10.90
N VAL A 241 -7.96 6.97 12.16
CA VAL A 241 -8.14 6.08 13.32
C VAL A 241 -9.10 6.72 14.32
N ARG A 242 -10.26 6.09 14.49
CA ARG A 242 -11.30 6.54 15.43
C ARG A 242 -11.43 5.59 16.60
N ALA A 243 -11.40 6.11 17.82
CA ALA A 243 -11.62 5.32 19.02
C ALA A 243 -13.09 5.21 19.40
N PHE A 244 -13.43 4.10 20.04
CA PHE A 244 -14.77 3.77 20.50
C PHE A 244 -14.75 3.24 21.93
N ALA A 245 -15.81 3.53 22.66
CA ALA A 245 -16.04 3.05 24.01
C ALA A 245 -16.56 1.60 24.05
N THR A 246 -16.64 1.03 25.25
CA THR A 246 -17.04 -0.38 25.51
C THR A 246 -18.46 -0.70 25.05
N ASN A 247 -19.34 0.28 24.99
CA ASN A 247 -20.71 0.16 24.49
C ASN A 247 -20.83 0.42 22.98
N GLY A 248 -19.71 0.56 22.28
CA GLY A 248 -19.65 0.67 20.82
C GLY A 248 -19.86 2.07 20.26
N TYR A 249 -20.12 3.09 21.10
CA TYR A 249 -20.22 4.48 20.66
C TYR A 249 -18.84 5.13 20.44
N PRO A 250 -18.73 6.04 19.46
CA PRO A 250 -17.49 6.78 19.26
C PRO A 250 -17.24 7.68 20.47
N ILE A 251 -15.97 7.83 20.80
CA ILE A 251 -15.57 8.86 21.75
C ILE A 251 -15.63 10.25 21.09
N TYR A 252 -15.86 11.30 21.87
CA TYR A 252 -15.91 12.69 21.39
C TYR A 252 -15.44 13.69 22.47
N GLY A 253 -15.06 14.90 22.03
CA GLY A 253 -14.81 16.06 22.89
C GLY A 253 -15.93 17.09 22.74
N THR A 254 -16.23 17.84 23.80
CA THR A 254 -17.38 18.78 23.81
C THR A 254 -16.97 20.25 23.96
N ASN A 255 -15.71 20.52 24.28
CA ASN A 255 -15.25 21.84 24.68
C ASN A 255 -13.98 22.21 23.90
N PRO A 256 -13.82 23.47 23.47
CA PRO A 256 -12.61 23.95 22.80
C PRO A 256 -11.33 23.91 23.66
N TYR A 257 -11.39 23.51 24.94
CA TYR A 257 -10.23 23.34 25.81
C TYR A 257 -9.94 21.86 26.11
N PRO A 258 -8.66 21.46 26.29
CA PRO A 258 -8.29 20.10 26.62
C PRO A 258 -9.02 19.57 27.87
N MET A 259 -9.68 18.44 27.73
CA MET A 259 -10.42 17.78 28.80
C MET A 259 -10.47 16.28 28.57
N ASN A 260 -10.95 15.53 29.56
CA ASN A 260 -11.22 14.12 29.37
C ASN A 260 -12.21 13.89 28.22
N VAL A 261 -12.06 12.76 27.58
CA VAL A 261 -12.92 12.23 26.52
C VAL A 261 -14.31 11.89 27.07
N TRP A 262 -15.34 12.00 26.23
CA TRP A 262 -16.71 11.65 26.55
C TRP A 262 -17.25 10.59 25.57
N PHE A 263 -18.22 9.80 26.01
CA PHE A 263 -18.97 8.90 25.13
C PHE A 263 -20.41 8.76 25.60
N ARG A 264 -21.32 8.51 24.65
CA ARG A 264 -22.75 8.34 24.96
C ARG A 264 -22.98 6.99 25.62
N THR A 265 -23.83 6.91 26.63
CA THR A 265 -24.21 5.66 27.30
C THR A 265 -25.36 4.93 26.62
N ASN A 266 -26.19 5.64 25.86
CA ASN A 266 -27.30 5.08 25.10
C ASN A 266 -27.65 5.95 23.88
N GLY A 267 -28.48 5.40 22.98
CA GLY A 267 -28.89 6.06 21.73
C GLY A 267 -30.18 6.88 21.83
N LEU A 268 -30.81 6.94 23.00
CA LEU A 268 -32.16 7.52 23.16
C LEU A 268 -32.13 8.91 23.83
N ASN A 269 -31.05 9.26 24.52
CA ASN A 269 -31.00 10.45 25.35
C ASN A 269 -30.11 11.52 24.69
N ASN A 270 -30.74 12.53 24.08
CA ASN A 270 -30.07 13.79 23.68
C ASN A 270 -29.76 14.71 24.89
N ALA A 271 -30.06 14.27 26.11
CA ALA A 271 -29.81 15.04 27.33
C ALA A 271 -28.44 14.74 27.92
N SER A 272 -27.84 15.74 28.57
CA SER A 272 -26.55 15.72 29.29
C SER A 272 -26.37 14.59 30.32
N TRP A 273 -27.43 13.82 30.61
CA TRP A 273 -27.45 12.67 31.52
C TRP A 273 -27.09 11.32 30.85
N GLY A 274 -26.98 11.30 29.51
CA GLY A 274 -26.66 10.11 28.71
C GLY A 274 -25.21 10.04 28.26
N VAL A 275 -24.29 10.69 28.96
CA VAL A 275 -22.87 10.78 28.57
C VAL A 275 -21.98 10.50 29.79
N LEU A 276 -20.95 9.70 29.61
CA LEU A 276 -19.92 9.46 30.62
C LEU A 276 -18.59 10.05 30.20
N ASN A 277 -17.86 10.50 31.21
CA ASN A 277 -16.50 10.98 31.09
C ASN A 277 -15.54 9.80 31.26
N LEU A 278 -14.57 9.69 30.37
CA LEU A 278 -13.56 8.65 30.41
C LEU A 278 -12.30 9.19 31.13
N PRO A 279 -12.03 8.82 32.39
CA PRO A 279 -10.84 9.27 33.10
C PRO A 279 -9.54 8.81 32.41
N ASN A 280 -8.43 9.45 32.78
CA ASN A 280 -7.10 9.16 32.22
C ASN A 280 -7.01 9.36 30.70
N THR A 281 -7.84 10.25 30.15
CA THR A 281 -7.79 10.65 28.75
C THR A 281 -7.71 12.17 28.63
N VAL A 282 -7.26 12.66 27.49
CA VAL A 282 -7.31 14.09 27.16
C VAL A 282 -7.63 14.22 25.68
N VAL A 283 -8.58 15.08 25.31
CA VAL A 283 -8.96 15.38 23.92
C VAL A 283 -9.02 16.88 23.69
N LEU A 284 -8.62 17.28 22.49
CA LEU A 284 -8.94 18.58 21.91
C LEU A 284 -9.80 18.35 20.66
N PRO A 285 -11.07 18.77 20.65
CA PRO A 285 -11.91 18.66 19.47
C PRO A 285 -11.44 19.62 18.37
N ASP A 286 -11.76 19.32 17.12
CA ASP A 286 -11.54 20.24 16.01
C ASP A 286 -12.77 21.17 15.88
N THR A 287 -12.58 22.47 16.06
CA THR A 287 -13.67 23.45 15.95
C THR A 287 -14.10 23.70 14.50
N THR A 288 -13.26 23.32 13.53
CA THR A 288 -13.53 23.40 12.09
C THR A 288 -14.15 22.12 11.53
N ALA A 289 -13.96 20.99 12.22
CA ALA A 289 -14.55 19.70 11.89
C ALA A 289 -15.15 19.07 13.17
N PRO A 290 -16.39 19.43 13.57
CA PRO A 290 -16.96 19.05 14.86
C PRO A 290 -17.18 17.53 15.05
N ASP A 291 -17.19 16.76 13.96
CA ASP A 291 -17.25 15.30 13.99
C ASP A 291 -15.87 14.63 14.13
N ASP A 292 -14.81 15.44 14.15
CA ASP A 292 -13.41 15.05 14.24
C ASP A 292 -12.72 15.65 15.46
N MET A 293 -11.71 14.91 15.93
CA MET A 293 -10.84 15.33 17.02
C MET A 293 -9.55 15.85 16.43
N ARG A 294 -9.09 17.02 16.87
CA ARG A 294 -7.77 17.52 16.49
C ARG A 294 -6.68 16.59 17.02
N TRP A 295 -6.83 16.15 18.27
CA TRP A 295 -6.04 15.07 18.85
C TRP A 295 -6.68 14.53 20.12
N TYR A 296 -6.29 13.32 20.50
CA TYR A 296 -6.67 12.73 21.77
C TYR A 296 -5.63 11.73 22.28
N PHE A 297 -5.58 11.58 23.59
CA PHE A 297 -4.66 10.75 24.34
C PHE A 297 -5.40 9.83 25.31
N PHE A 298 -4.86 8.63 25.50
CA PHE A 298 -5.18 7.74 26.60
C PHE A 298 -3.92 7.50 27.43
N HIS A 299 -4.04 7.57 28.74
CA HIS A 299 -2.93 7.49 29.69
C HIS A 299 -3.15 6.41 30.76
N SER A 300 -2.10 6.09 31.52
CA SER A 300 -2.17 5.21 32.70
C SER A 300 -2.82 3.86 32.40
N ASN A 301 -4.01 3.54 32.93
CA ASN A 301 -4.73 2.29 32.67
C ASN A 301 -5.75 2.39 31.52
N ALA A 302 -5.92 3.54 30.88
CA ALA A 302 -6.88 3.74 29.81
C ALA A 302 -6.31 3.35 28.44
N VAL A 303 -7.14 2.64 27.65
CA VAL A 303 -7.01 2.40 26.20
C VAL A 303 -8.41 2.37 25.58
N PRO A 304 -8.59 2.69 24.29
CA PRO A 304 -9.87 2.54 23.60
C PRO A 304 -10.37 1.09 23.67
N ALA A 305 -11.69 0.87 23.69
CA ALA A 305 -12.26 -0.48 23.68
C ALA A 305 -12.22 -1.10 22.27
N SER A 306 -12.43 -0.28 21.24
CA SER A 306 -12.17 -0.64 19.86
C SER A 306 -11.71 0.58 19.08
N VAL A 307 -10.99 0.35 17.99
CA VAL A 307 -10.57 1.38 17.05
C VAL A 307 -11.07 1.03 15.65
N GLU A 308 -11.50 2.03 14.91
CA GLU A 308 -11.85 1.92 13.49
C GLU A 308 -10.69 2.48 12.68
N LEU A 309 -10.13 1.64 11.82
CA LEU A 309 -9.04 1.98 10.92
C LEU A 309 -9.60 2.13 9.51
N GLU A 310 -9.40 3.30 8.93
CA GLU A 310 -9.66 3.59 7.52
C GLU A 310 -8.33 3.90 6.81
N LEU A 311 -8.08 3.26 5.67
CA LEU A 311 -6.89 3.47 4.85
C LEU A 311 -7.27 3.61 3.39
N GLY A 312 -6.92 4.73 2.77
CA GLY A 312 -7.04 4.96 1.34
C GLY A 312 -5.68 4.90 0.64
N VAL A 313 -5.56 3.99 -0.32
CA VAL A 313 -4.35 3.80 -1.14
C VAL A 313 -4.67 4.15 -2.60
N LEU A 314 -3.83 4.95 -3.22
CA LEU A 314 -3.92 5.34 -4.63
C LEU A 314 -3.36 4.24 -5.55
N GLU A 315 -4.01 4.00 -6.68
CA GLU A 315 -3.51 3.09 -7.72
C GLU A 315 -2.12 3.51 -8.25
N SER A 316 -1.30 2.53 -8.65
CA SER A 316 0.10 2.71 -9.03
C SER A 316 0.25 3.60 -10.24
N GLN A 317 -0.60 3.40 -11.25
CA GLN A 317 -0.61 4.21 -12.45
C GLN A 317 -0.97 5.67 -12.17
N ALA A 318 -1.86 5.90 -11.20
CA ALA A 318 -2.24 7.24 -10.78
C ALA A 318 -1.11 7.90 -9.99
N LEU A 319 -0.43 7.13 -9.12
CA LEU A 319 0.74 7.56 -8.37
C LEU A 319 1.93 7.89 -9.30
N GLU A 320 2.21 7.08 -10.31
CA GLU A 320 3.26 7.33 -11.30
C GLU A 320 2.99 8.61 -12.09
N ARG A 321 1.74 8.81 -12.52
CA ARG A 321 1.33 10.05 -13.21
C ARG A 321 1.45 11.25 -12.30
N PHE A 322 1.02 11.11 -11.04
CA PHE A 322 1.15 12.14 -10.03
C PHE A 322 2.63 12.54 -9.82
N ASN A 323 3.53 11.56 -9.74
CA ASN A 323 4.97 11.77 -9.61
C ASN A 323 5.62 12.35 -10.86
N ALA A 324 5.03 12.12 -12.04
CA ALA A 324 5.46 12.71 -13.30
C ALA A 324 5.01 14.17 -13.49
N LEU A 325 4.05 14.65 -12.69
CA LEU A 325 3.63 16.05 -12.76
C LEU A 325 4.74 16.97 -12.24
N PRO A 326 4.98 18.12 -12.89
CA PRO A 326 5.97 19.06 -12.42
C PRO A 326 5.58 19.58 -11.03
N PRO A 327 6.53 19.63 -10.07
CA PRO A 327 6.25 20.16 -8.74
C PRO A 327 5.90 21.65 -8.88
N SER A 328 4.69 22.02 -8.46
CA SER A 328 4.29 23.43 -8.36
C SER A 328 4.57 23.94 -6.95
N PRO A 329 4.97 25.22 -6.76
CA PRO A 329 5.27 25.79 -5.44
C PRO A 329 4.13 25.66 -4.43
N THR A 330 2.89 25.55 -4.91
CA THR A 330 1.66 25.43 -4.11
C THR A 330 1.03 24.03 -4.14
N GLY A 331 1.67 23.05 -4.79
CA GLY A 331 1.07 21.72 -5.02
C GLY A 331 -0.26 21.71 -5.80
N ALA A 332 -0.70 22.84 -6.37
CA ALA A 332 -2.06 23.01 -6.87
C ALA A 332 -2.42 22.09 -8.06
N LEU A 333 -1.50 21.89 -9.00
CA LEU A 333 -1.72 20.99 -10.15
C LEU A 333 -1.84 19.53 -9.71
N GLN A 334 -0.97 19.13 -8.79
CA GLN A 334 -0.96 17.81 -8.18
C GLN A 334 -2.23 17.55 -7.36
N ARG A 335 -2.69 18.54 -6.60
CA ARG A 335 -3.97 18.50 -5.87
C ARG A 335 -5.17 18.42 -6.80
N GLN A 336 -5.19 19.22 -7.87
CA GLN A 336 -6.25 19.17 -8.87
C GLN A 336 -6.26 17.85 -9.63
N PHE A 337 -5.09 17.25 -9.86
CA PHE A 337 -5.03 15.90 -10.39
C PHE A 337 -5.73 14.95 -9.41
N LEU A 338 -5.23 14.82 -8.17
CA LEU A 338 -5.78 13.87 -7.20
C LEU A 338 -7.27 14.10 -6.88
N SER A 339 -7.76 15.34 -6.92
CA SER A 339 -9.17 15.63 -6.70
C SER A 339 -10.07 15.01 -7.77
N ASN A 340 -9.58 14.82 -9.00
CA ASN A 340 -10.33 14.23 -10.10
C ASN A 340 -10.20 12.69 -10.19
N TYR A 341 -9.27 12.08 -9.45
CA TYR A 341 -9.01 10.63 -9.50
C TYR A 341 -9.56 9.86 -8.28
N VAL A 342 -10.76 10.24 -7.82
CA VAL A 342 -11.44 9.61 -6.67
C VAL A 342 -11.69 8.11 -6.88
N ALA A 343 -12.01 7.71 -8.12
CA ALA A 343 -12.29 6.32 -8.46
C ALA A 343 -11.07 5.39 -8.41
N GLN A 344 -9.86 5.95 -8.31
CA GLN A 344 -8.58 5.22 -8.27
C GLN A 344 -8.01 5.10 -6.86
N VAL A 345 -8.85 5.32 -5.84
CA VAL A 345 -8.48 5.15 -4.44
C VAL A 345 -9.17 3.91 -3.90
N HIS A 346 -8.39 2.93 -3.44
CA HIS A 346 -8.88 1.75 -2.74
C HIS A 346 -8.99 2.05 -1.25
N LEU A 347 -10.19 1.92 -0.69
CA LEU A 347 -10.46 2.14 0.72
C LEU A 347 -10.55 0.79 1.45
N PHE A 348 -9.68 0.62 2.45
CA PHE A 348 -9.72 -0.47 3.41
C PHE A 348 -10.29 0.07 4.71
N HIS A 349 -11.28 -0.62 5.26
CA HIS A 349 -11.91 -0.21 6.50
C HIS A 349 -12.10 -1.46 7.37
N GLN A 350 -11.57 -1.40 8.59
CA GLN A 350 -11.73 -2.45 9.59
C GLN A 350 -11.90 -1.87 10.99
N ARG A 351 -12.85 -2.42 11.75
CA ARG A 351 -12.96 -2.20 13.20
C ARG A 351 -12.19 -3.28 13.96
N ILE A 352 -11.37 -2.84 14.90
CA ILE A 352 -10.41 -3.65 15.63
C ILE A 352 -10.74 -3.57 17.13
N PRO A 353 -11.13 -4.68 17.78
CA PRO A 353 -11.30 -4.71 19.23
C PRO A 353 -9.94 -4.74 19.94
N ILE A 354 -9.83 -3.97 21.03
CA ILE A 354 -8.62 -3.93 21.86
C ILE A 354 -8.81 -4.90 23.02
N ARG A 355 -7.87 -5.84 23.17
CA ARG A 355 -8.02 -6.95 24.14
C ARG A 355 -7.69 -6.57 25.57
N ALA A 356 -6.84 -5.56 25.76
CA ALA A 356 -6.34 -5.15 27.06
C ALA A 356 -7.15 -3.99 27.68
N VAL A 357 -8.38 -3.77 27.23
CA VAL A 357 -9.25 -2.74 27.78
C VAL A 357 -9.63 -3.08 29.22
N ASP A 358 -9.46 -2.12 30.14
CA ASP A 358 -9.94 -2.20 31.51
C ASP A 358 -11.37 -1.63 31.57
N PRO A 359 -12.41 -2.47 31.77
CA PRO A 359 -13.79 -2.00 31.79
C PRO A 359 -14.09 -1.06 32.95
N THR A 360 -13.29 -1.07 34.03
CA THR A 360 -13.51 -0.22 35.20
C THR A 360 -13.18 1.25 34.95
N VAL A 361 -12.45 1.53 33.85
CA VAL A 361 -12.17 2.88 33.38
C VAL A 361 -13.40 3.52 32.72
N TYR A 362 -14.33 2.72 32.19
CA TYR A 362 -15.45 3.16 31.34
C TYR A 362 -16.76 3.40 32.08
#